data_AF-A0A5C5BDK4-F1
#
_entry.id   AF-A0A5C5BDK4-F1
#
_cell.length_a   1.000
_cell.length_b   1.000
_cell.length_c   1.000
_cell.angle_alpha   90.00
_cell.angle_beta   90.00
_cell.angle_gamma   90.00
#
_symmetry.space_group_name_H-M   'P 1'
#
loop_
_entity.id
_entity.type
_entity.pdbx_description
1 polymer ?
#
loop_
_entity_poly.entity_id
_entity_poly.type
_entity_poly.pdbx_seq_one_letter_code
_entity_poly.pdbx_strand_id
1 'polypeptide(L)'
;MLVHTGTDVLDERSRRLLARAGPVVAAAVEVQRRLVDAEQRTRTDLVDELVHAERITADLRARLAAVGFARRGTIAVYVVTTRDRPVPGVPAVAESVAGSVAESAATSAAVLVAAHRGAQCVIAQVTDPARFAAQLRDALAPAGPVVGWALAPGGLADVARAHEVAHRAAAALHAIGTVPASADPSTLGLAGMLAAGTDPAVVAALIEHQVGPLLSYDRRHRTELTRTARTVLESGNLRAAAAQLHLHVNTVRQRCDRIAALLGPDWSGPGHAGDRLLALRLWAVRGALEEAG
;
A
#
# COMPACT_ATOMS: atom_id res chain seq x y z
N MET A 1 -42.79 -26.64 -36.24
CA MET A 1 -41.39 -26.66 -36.70
C MET A 1 -41.26 -25.71 -37.87
N LEU A 2 -40.76 -24.50 -37.65
CA LEU A 2 -40.27 -23.60 -38.70
C LEU A 2 -39.23 -22.69 -38.03
N VAL A 3 -37.98 -23.08 -38.18
CA VAL A 3 -36.79 -22.35 -37.75
C VAL A 3 -36.53 -21.28 -38.81
N HIS A 4 -36.61 -20.00 -38.44
CA HIS A 4 -36.17 -18.91 -39.30
C HIS A 4 -34.75 -18.53 -38.91
N THR A 5 -33.77 -19.20 -39.51
CA THR A 5 -32.36 -18.78 -39.54
C THR A 5 -32.23 -17.61 -40.52
N GLY A 6 -32.48 -16.39 -40.06
CA GLY A 6 -32.16 -15.18 -40.81
C GLY A 6 -30.69 -14.81 -40.58
N THR A 7 -29.79 -15.29 -41.44
CA THR A 7 -28.48 -14.66 -41.64
C THR A 7 -28.71 -13.34 -42.37
N ASP A 8 -28.82 -12.25 -41.63
CA ASP A 8 -29.05 -10.91 -42.19
C ASP A 8 -27.78 -10.44 -42.91
N VAL A 9 -27.68 -10.76 -44.21
CA VAL A 9 -26.63 -10.26 -45.09
C VAL A 9 -26.89 -8.77 -45.28
N LEU A 10 -26.12 -7.92 -44.59
CA LEU A 10 -26.17 -6.46 -44.71
C LEU A 10 -26.34 -6.05 -46.18
N ASP A 11 -27.46 -5.36 -46.48
CA ASP A 11 -27.72 -4.74 -47.78
C ASP A 11 -26.53 -3.86 -48.21
N GLU A 12 -26.22 -3.87 -49.50
CA GLU A 12 -25.11 -3.16 -50.13
C GLU A 12 -25.14 -1.63 -49.87
N ARG A 13 -26.31 -1.03 -49.68
CA ARG A 13 -26.50 0.35 -49.19
C ARG A 13 -26.04 0.51 -47.74
N SER A 14 -26.39 -0.41 -46.85
CA SER A 14 -25.94 -0.43 -45.45
C SER A 14 -24.43 -0.63 -45.33
N ARG A 15 -23.85 -1.50 -46.18
CA ARG A 15 -22.39 -1.68 -46.30
C ARG A 15 -21.67 -0.40 -46.71
N ARG A 16 -22.19 0.33 -47.71
CA ARG A 16 -21.61 1.62 -48.14
C ARG A 16 -21.77 2.72 -47.10
N LEU A 17 -22.88 2.73 -46.35
CA LEU A 17 -23.08 3.67 -45.24
C LEU A 17 -22.09 3.39 -44.10
N LEU A 18 -21.89 2.13 -43.72
CA LEU A 18 -20.88 1.73 -42.73
C LEU A 18 -19.46 2.04 -43.21
N ALA A 19 -19.12 1.79 -44.48
CA ALA A 19 -17.81 2.11 -45.04
C ALA A 19 -17.50 3.62 -45.02
N ARG A 20 -18.53 4.48 -45.13
CA ARG A 20 -18.38 5.94 -45.03
C ARG A 20 -18.41 6.47 -43.61
N ALA A 21 -19.21 5.86 -42.72
CA ALA A 21 -19.32 6.27 -41.32
C ALA A 21 -18.18 5.72 -40.44
N GLY A 22 -17.63 4.55 -40.78
CA GLY A 22 -16.57 3.87 -40.03
C GLY A 22 -15.34 4.75 -39.75
N PRO A 23 -14.74 5.40 -40.76
CA PRO A 23 -13.62 6.31 -40.55
C PRO A 23 -13.95 7.50 -39.64
N VAL A 24 -15.17 8.03 -39.72
CA VAL A 24 -15.62 9.16 -38.89
C VAL A 24 -15.78 8.74 -37.42
N VAL A 25 -16.41 7.58 -37.17
CA VAL A 25 -16.55 7.04 -35.81
C VAL A 25 -15.19 6.68 -35.22
N ALA A 26 -14.30 6.07 -36.00
CA ALA A 26 -12.94 5.74 -35.56
C ALA A 26 -12.14 7.00 -35.18
N ALA A 27 -12.23 8.07 -35.99
CA ALA A 27 -11.61 9.35 -35.69
C ALA A 27 -12.19 9.99 -34.42
N ALA A 28 -13.51 9.93 -34.22
CA ALA A 28 -14.15 10.45 -33.01
C ALA A 28 -13.67 9.70 -31.74
N VAL A 29 -13.61 8.36 -31.78
CA VAL A 29 -13.09 7.55 -30.68
C VAL A 29 -11.62 7.87 -30.39
N GLU A 30 -10.81 8.07 -31.43
CA GLU A 30 -9.39 8.45 -31.28
C GLU A 30 -9.23 9.84 -30.65
N VAL A 31 -10.03 10.83 -31.07
CA VAL A 31 -10.04 12.15 -30.44
C VAL A 31 -10.47 12.06 -28.97
N GLN A 32 -11.51 11.27 -28.66
CA GLN A 32 -11.95 11.05 -27.28
C GLN A 32 -10.84 10.42 -26.43
N ARG A 33 -10.14 9.39 -26.94
CA ARG A 33 -9.00 8.77 -26.26
C ARG A 33 -7.89 9.77 -25.99
N ARG A 34 -7.53 10.59 -26.98
CA ARG A 34 -6.50 11.63 -26.80
C ARG A 34 -6.85 12.65 -25.73
N LEU A 35 -8.12 13.05 -25.65
CA LEU A 35 -8.58 13.97 -24.62
C LEU A 35 -8.46 13.35 -23.22
N VAL A 36 -8.92 12.10 -23.05
CA VAL A 36 -8.79 11.36 -21.79
C VAL A 36 -7.32 11.19 -21.42
N ASP A 37 -6.47 10.79 -22.36
CA ASP A 37 -5.03 10.62 -22.12
C ASP A 37 -4.35 11.93 -21.72
N ALA A 38 -4.70 13.04 -22.37
CA ALA A 38 -4.15 14.36 -22.05
C ALA A 38 -4.58 14.82 -20.65
N GLU A 39 -5.84 14.56 -20.27
CA GLU A 39 -6.34 14.86 -18.94
C GLU A 39 -5.64 14.00 -17.88
N GLN A 40 -5.45 12.70 -18.14
CA GLN A 40 -4.73 11.79 -17.25
C GLN A 40 -3.25 12.16 -17.09
N ARG A 41 -2.59 12.64 -18.16
CA ARG A 41 -1.23 13.20 -18.06
C ARG A 41 -1.21 14.42 -17.15
N THR A 42 -2.16 15.33 -17.33
CA THR A 42 -2.28 16.53 -16.47
C THR A 42 -2.50 16.16 -15.01
N ARG A 43 -3.35 15.16 -14.73
CA ARG A 43 -3.55 14.62 -13.36
C ARG A 43 -2.27 13.99 -12.82
N THR A 44 -1.53 13.25 -13.65
CA THR A 44 -0.26 12.63 -13.28
C THR A 44 0.79 13.67 -12.91
N ASP A 45 0.94 14.71 -13.73
CA ASP A 45 1.86 15.81 -13.46
C ASP A 45 1.50 16.53 -12.15
N LEU A 46 0.20 16.73 -11.87
CA LEU A 46 -0.28 17.32 -10.61
C LEU A 46 0.02 16.45 -9.40
N VAL A 47 -0.21 15.14 -9.49
CA VAL A 47 0.10 14.21 -8.41
C VAL A 47 1.61 14.17 -8.18
N ASP A 48 2.40 14.06 -9.25
CA ASP A 48 3.86 14.01 -9.16
C ASP A 48 4.44 15.29 -8.55
N GLU A 49 3.96 16.46 -8.97
CA GLU A 49 4.35 17.74 -8.36
C GLU A 49 3.96 17.79 -6.88
N LEU A 50 2.77 17.33 -6.52
CA LEU A 50 2.26 17.40 -5.14
C LEU A 50 2.96 16.43 -4.18
N VAL A 51 3.32 15.22 -4.63
CA VAL A 51 4.04 14.25 -3.79
C VAL A 51 5.53 14.59 -3.60
N HIS A 52 6.09 15.47 -4.44
CA HIS A 52 7.46 15.97 -4.31
C HIS A 52 7.54 17.42 -3.78
N ALA A 53 6.41 18.09 -3.56
CA ALA A 53 6.39 19.49 -3.14
C ALA A 53 6.89 19.67 -1.70
N GLU A 54 7.99 20.42 -1.51
CA GLU A 54 8.40 20.91 -0.19
C GLU A 54 7.46 21.99 0.36
N ARG A 55 6.83 22.75 -0.54
CA ARG A 55 5.86 23.79 -0.20
C ARG A 55 4.80 23.91 -1.28
N ILE A 56 3.56 24.21 -0.87
CA ILE A 56 2.46 24.44 -1.81
C ILE A 56 2.48 25.89 -2.31
N THR A 57 2.93 26.05 -3.55
CA THR A 57 2.97 27.35 -4.26
C THR A 57 1.56 27.89 -4.52
N ALA A 58 1.45 29.18 -4.86
CA ALA A 58 0.17 29.78 -5.20
C ALA A 58 -0.44 29.18 -6.47
N ASP A 59 0.40 28.90 -7.48
CA ASP A 59 0.00 28.27 -8.75
C ASP A 59 -0.53 26.84 -8.55
N LEU A 60 0.24 25.99 -7.87
CA LEU A 60 -0.17 24.62 -7.56
C LEU A 60 -1.49 24.61 -6.76
N ARG A 61 -1.64 25.52 -5.80
CA ARG A 61 -2.89 25.67 -5.05
C ARG A 61 -4.07 26.06 -5.94
N ALA A 62 -3.87 26.97 -6.91
CA ALA A 62 -4.92 27.37 -7.84
C ALA A 62 -5.35 26.22 -8.75
N ARG A 63 -4.37 25.46 -9.28
CA ARG A 63 -4.63 24.26 -10.10
C ARG A 63 -5.36 23.17 -9.31
N LEU A 64 -4.96 22.92 -8.06
CA LEU A 64 -5.63 21.97 -7.16
C LEU A 64 -7.06 22.41 -6.79
N ALA A 65 -7.27 23.71 -6.57
CA ALA A 65 -8.61 24.25 -6.34
C ALA A 65 -9.53 24.10 -7.55
N ALA A 66 -8.99 24.24 -8.78
CA ALA A 66 -9.74 24.05 -10.02
C ALA A 66 -10.23 22.60 -10.20
N VAL A 67 -9.54 21.63 -9.61
CA VAL A 67 -9.95 20.20 -9.59
C VAL A 67 -10.67 19.80 -8.28
N GLY A 68 -11.14 20.79 -7.52
CA GLY A 68 -12.06 20.59 -6.39
C GLY A 68 -11.43 20.54 -5.00
N PHE A 69 -10.09 20.55 -4.87
CA PHE A 69 -9.42 20.58 -3.56
C PHE A 69 -9.51 21.98 -2.95
N ALA A 70 -10.65 22.26 -2.33
CA ALA A 70 -10.88 23.48 -1.56
C ALA A 70 -10.24 23.39 -0.16
N ARG A 71 -10.15 24.52 0.55
CA ARG A 71 -9.54 24.61 1.90
C ARG A 71 -10.29 23.86 3.02
N ARG A 72 -11.42 23.19 2.73
CA ARG A 72 -12.32 22.61 3.73
C ARG A 72 -12.47 21.12 3.48
N GLY A 73 -11.79 20.30 4.27
CA GLY A 73 -11.94 18.85 4.27
C GLY A 73 -10.66 18.15 4.69
N THR A 74 -10.79 16.94 5.21
CA THR A 74 -9.65 16.10 5.57
C THR A 74 -9.09 15.48 4.30
N ILE A 75 -7.80 15.67 4.04
CA ILE A 75 -7.13 15.07 2.89
C ILE A 75 -6.50 13.75 3.34
N ALA A 76 -6.69 12.71 2.55
CA ALA A 76 -6.06 11.42 2.72
C ALA A 76 -5.40 10.97 1.41
N VAL A 77 -4.31 10.23 1.55
CA VAL A 77 -3.57 9.62 0.44
C VAL A 77 -3.69 8.12 0.55
N TYR A 78 -3.98 7.46 -0.57
CA TYR A 78 -4.12 6.02 -0.69
C TYR A 78 -3.19 5.53 -1.79
N VAL A 79 -2.46 4.46 -1.52
CA VAL A 79 -1.62 3.76 -2.48
C VAL A 79 -2.25 2.41 -2.73
N VAL A 80 -2.76 2.23 -3.94
CA VAL A 80 -3.44 1.01 -4.40
C VAL A 80 -2.48 0.23 -5.30
N THR A 81 -2.18 -1.01 -4.89
CA THR A 81 -1.23 -1.86 -5.60
C THR A 81 -1.61 -3.34 -5.52
N THR A 82 -1.06 -4.15 -6.43
CA THR A 82 -1.04 -5.62 -6.32
C THR A 82 0.40 -6.09 -6.51
N ARG A 83 0.71 -7.32 -6.11
CA ARG A 83 2.09 -7.84 -6.17
C ARG A 83 2.67 -7.85 -7.59
N ASP A 84 1.85 -8.08 -8.60
CA ASP A 84 2.36 -8.41 -9.94
C ASP A 84 1.99 -7.39 -11.02
N ARG A 85 0.99 -6.52 -10.80
CA ARG A 85 0.45 -5.62 -11.85
C ARG A 85 -0.18 -4.34 -11.29
N PRO A 86 -0.18 -3.22 -12.04
CA PRO A 86 -1.05 -2.10 -11.73
C PRO A 86 -2.52 -2.55 -11.80
N VAL A 87 -3.34 -2.10 -10.85
CA VAL A 87 -4.76 -2.42 -10.80
C VAL A 87 -5.49 -1.61 -11.88
N PRO A 88 -6.10 -2.24 -12.90
CA PRO A 88 -6.87 -1.51 -13.89
C PRO A 88 -8.15 -0.94 -13.25
N GLY A 89 -8.56 0.25 -13.69
CA GLY A 89 -9.84 0.85 -13.28
C GLY A 89 -9.84 1.63 -11.97
N VAL A 90 -8.69 1.78 -11.30
CA VAL A 90 -8.59 2.59 -10.06
C VAL A 90 -9.13 4.02 -10.24
N PRO A 91 -8.86 4.76 -11.33
CA PRO A 91 -9.42 6.09 -11.52
C PRO A 91 -10.96 6.10 -11.47
N ALA A 92 -11.61 5.24 -12.25
CA ALA A 92 -13.07 5.15 -12.31
C ALA A 92 -13.69 4.71 -10.97
N VAL A 93 -13.05 3.77 -10.28
CA VAL A 93 -13.52 3.29 -8.96
C VAL A 93 -13.36 4.38 -7.91
N ALA A 94 -12.22 5.07 -7.86
CA ALA A 94 -12.00 6.15 -6.91
C ALA A 94 -12.96 7.31 -7.12
N GLU A 95 -13.22 7.69 -8.38
CA GLU A 95 -14.24 8.69 -8.74
C GLU A 95 -15.64 8.26 -8.30
N SER A 96 -16.02 7.00 -8.56
CA SER A 96 -17.32 6.47 -8.13
C SER A 96 -17.47 6.46 -6.61
N VAL A 97 -16.47 5.97 -5.88
CA VAL A 97 -16.48 5.94 -4.40
C VAL A 97 -16.55 7.36 -3.83
N ALA A 98 -15.76 8.28 -4.38
CA ALA A 98 -15.76 9.68 -3.97
C ALA A 98 -17.13 10.34 -4.22
N GLY A 99 -17.74 10.09 -5.38
CA GLY A 99 -19.09 10.57 -5.71
C GLY A 99 -20.15 10.07 -4.74
N SER A 100 -20.18 8.76 -4.45
CA SER A 100 -21.16 8.19 -3.51
C SER A 100 -21.01 8.71 -2.08
N VAL A 101 -19.76 8.97 -1.63
CA VAL A 101 -19.48 9.56 -0.32
C VAL A 101 -19.91 11.03 -0.27
N ALA A 102 -19.62 11.80 -1.32
CA ALA A 102 -20.02 13.21 -1.44
C ALA A 102 -21.53 13.39 -1.43
N GLU A 103 -22.27 12.57 -2.20
CA GLU A 103 -23.73 12.59 -2.23
C GLU A 103 -24.33 12.32 -0.85
N SER A 104 -23.81 11.29 -0.16
CA SER A 104 -24.28 10.91 1.17
C SER A 104 -23.99 11.98 2.23
N ALA A 105 -22.91 12.75 2.06
CA ALA A 105 -22.45 13.75 3.01
C ALA A 105 -22.77 15.20 2.60
N ALA A 106 -23.56 15.41 1.53
CA ALA A 106 -23.90 16.72 0.97
C ALA A 106 -22.68 17.66 0.82
N THR A 107 -21.54 17.11 0.42
CA THR A 107 -20.25 17.81 0.32
C THR A 107 -19.61 17.59 -1.03
N SER A 108 -18.72 18.49 -1.46
CA SER A 108 -17.92 18.29 -2.68
C SER A 108 -16.83 17.26 -2.41
N ALA A 109 -16.80 16.18 -3.19
CA ALA A 109 -15.66 15.27 -3.24
C ALA A 109 -14.63 15.79 -4.23
N ALA A 110 -13.38 15.83 -3.79
CA ALA A 110 -12.23 16.06 -4.65
C ALA A 110 -11.39 14.80 -4.65
N VAL A 111 -11.09 14.27 -5.83
CA VAL A 111 -10.25 13.09 -5.99
C VAL A 111 -9.29 13.29 -7.15
N LEU A 112 -8.02 12.97 -6.93
CA LEU A 112 -6.97 12.93 -7.93
C LEU A 112 -6.40 11.52 -7.92
N VAL A 113 -6.28 10.93 -9.11
CA VAL A 113 -5.71 9.60 -9.28
C VAL A 113 -4.64 9.66 -10.35
N ALA A 114 -3.49 9.07 -10.05
CA ALA A 114 -2.41 8.91 -11.02
C ALA A 114 -1.56 7.68 -10.72
N ALA A 115 -0.87 7.18 -11.74
CA ALA A 115 0.19 6.20 -11.54
C ALA A 115 1.43 6.89 -10.94
N HIS A 116 1.97 6.34 -9.86
CA HIS A 116 3.20 6.84 -9.24
C HIS A 116 3.93 5.69 -8.53
N ARG A 117 5.25 5.57 -8.74
CA ARG A 117 6.11 4.48 -8.20
C ARG A 117 5.54 3.06 -8.38
N GLY A 118 5.00 2.76 -9.56
CA GLY A 118 4.45 1.43 -9.87
C GLY A 118 3.10 1.11 -9.22
N ALA A 119 2.54 2.04 -8.45
CA ALA A 119 1.22 1.94 -7.82
C ALA A 119 0.25 3.00 -8.36
N GLN A 120 -1.03 2.88 -8.01
CA GLN A 120 -2.02 3.94 -8.22
C GLN A 120 -2.12 4.79 -6.95
N CYS A 121 -1.71 6.05 -7.04
CA CYS A 121 -1.85 7.04 -5.99
C CYS A 121 -3.22 7.71 -6.13
N VAL A 122 -4.02 7.64 -5.07
CA VAL A 122 -5.29 8.34 -4.93
C VAL A 122 -5.15 9.37 -3.83
N ILE A 123 -5.36 10.64 -4.16
CA ILE A 123 -5.44 11.73 -3.19
C ILE A 123 -6.90 12.13 -3.15
N ALA A 124 -7.52 12.08 -1.98
CA ALA A 124 -8.94 12.37 -1.86
C ALA A 124 -9.23 13.26 -0.66
N GLN A 125 -10.20 14.14 -0.83
CA GLN A 125 -10.84 14.85 0.26
C GLN A 125 -11.99 14.00 0.79
N VAL A 126 -11.87 13.53 2.03
CA VAL A 126 -12.74 12.52 2.63
C VAL A 126 -13.22 12.94 4.01
N THR A 127 -14.40 12.46 4.40
CA THR A 127 -14.92 12.58 5.77
C THR A 127 -14.54 11.38 6.63
N ASP A 128 -14.55 10.18 6.05
CA ASP A 128 -14.13 8.94 6.70
C ASP A 128 -13.08 8.23 5.83
N PRO A 129 -11.78 8.45 6.13
CA PRO A 129 -10.70 7.87 5.34
C PRO A 129 -10.67 6.35 5.35
N ALA A 130 -11.00 5.73 6.48
CA ALA A 130 -10.97 4.29 6.65
C ALA A 130 -12.09 3.62 5.85
N ARG A 131 -13.29 4.21 5.85
CA ARG A 131 -14.39 3.76 5.00
C ARG A 131 -14.07 3.90 3.52
N PHE A 132 -13.47 5.00 3.10
CA PHE A 132 -13.04 5.19 1.72
C PHE A 132 -12.01 4.12 1.29
N ALA A 133 -11.01 3.82 2.13
CA ALA A 133 -10.06 2.75 1.88
C ALA A 133 -10.74 1.37 1.76
N ALA A 134 -11.70 1.09 2.64
CA ALA A 134 -12.47 -0.16 2.60
C ALA A 134 -13.30 -0.28 1.31
N GLN A 135 -13.96 0.80 0.90
CA GLN A 135 -14.74 0.82 -0.35
C GLN A 135 -13.86 0.66 -1.59
N LEU A 136 -12.68 1.30 -1.63
CA LEU A 136 -11.69 1.08 -2.69
C LEU A 136 -11.26 -0.40 -2.76
N ARG A 137 -10.87 -0.97 -1.60
CA ARG A 137 -10.45 -2.37 -1.48
C ARG A 137 -11.56 -3.31 -1.96
N ASP A 138 -12.80 -3.09 -1.52
CA ASP A 138 -13.93 -3.98 -1.81
C ASP A 138 -14.37 -3.88 -3.27
N ALA A 139 -14.42 -2.67 -3.83
CA ALA A 139 -14.74 -2.45 -5.25
C ALA A 139 -13.68 -3.04 -6.19
N LEU A 140 -12.43 -3.12 -5.74
CA LEU A 140 -11.32 -3.68 -6.49
C LEU A 140 -11.00 -5.14 -6.09
N ALA A 141 -11.77 -5.75 -5.19
CA ALA A 141 -11.50 -7.06 -4.61
C ALA A 141 -11.15 -8.19 -5.62
N PRO A 142 -11.75 -8.26 -6.84
CA PRO A 142 -11.37 -9.28 -7.83
C PRO A 142 -9.90 -9.24 -8.25
N ALA A 143 -9.23 -8.09 -8.13
CA ALA A 143 -7.82 -7.92 -8.44
C ALA A 143 -6.89 -8.26 -7.26
N GLY A 144 -7.45 -8.55 -6.07
CA GLY A 144 -6.66 -8.71 -4.84
C GLY A 144 -5.83 -7.47 -4.49
N PRO A 145 -6.43 -6.27 -4.37
CA PRO A 145 -5.70 -5.04 -4.08
C PRO A 145 -5.21 -5.00 -2.63
N VAL A 146 -4.08 -4.32 -2.46
CA VAL A 146 -3.64 -3.79 -1.18
C VAL A 146 -3.78 -2.28 -1.23
N VAL A 147 -4.38 -1.70 -0.18
CA VAL A 147 -4.62 -0.26 -0.04
C VAL A 147 -3.92 0.24 1.22
N GLY A 148 -2.68 0.70 1.08
CA GLY A 148 -2.02 1.46 2.15
C GLY A 148 -2.52 2.89 2.14
N TRP A 149 -2.81 3.49 3.29
CA TRP A 149 -3.30 4.88 3.33
C TRP A 149 -2.82 5.66 4.53
N ALA A 150 -2.87 6.99 4.42
CA ALA A 150 -2.49 7.90 5.48
C ALA A 150 -3.24 9.23 5.39
N LEU A 151 -3.45 9.86 6.54
CA LEU A 151 -4.01 11.21 6.64
C LEU A 151 -2.95 12.29 6.38
N ALA A 152 -3.37 13.38 5.74
CA ALA A 152 -2.61 14.62 5.60
C ALA A 152 -3.25 15.71 6.49
N PRO A 153 -2.93 15.76 7.81
CA PRO A 153 -3.60 16.64 8.76
C PRO A 153 -3.36 18.13 8.48
N GLY A 154 -2.20 18.50 7.94
CA GLY A 154 -1.89 19.84 7.41
C GLY A 154 -2.48 20.12 6.02
N GLY A 155 -3.39 19.28 5.54
CA GLY A 155 -3.99 19.38 4.21
C GLY A 155 -2.95 19.15 3.11
N LEU A 156 -3.02 19.94 2.03
CA LEU A 156 -2.19 19.75 0.84
C LEU A 156 -0.68 19.77 1.14
N ALA A 157 -0.24 20.51 2.16
CA ALA A 157 1.17 20.59 2.54
C ALA A 157 1.72 19.28 3.13
N ASP A 158 0.85 18.40 3.62
CA ASP A 158 1.23 17.12 4.20
C ASP A 158 1.12 15.95 3.20
N VAL A 159 0.69 16.19 1.96
CA VAL A 159 0.42 15.12 0.98
C VAL A 159 1.67 14.32 0.65
N ALA A 160 2.82 14.97 0.43
CA ALA A 160 4.09 14.29 0.19
C ALA A 160 4.43 13.29 1.33
N ARG A 161 4.30 13.74 2.58
CA ARG A 161 4.53 12.91 3.76
C ARG A 161 3.50 11.78 3.88
N ALA A 162 2.22 12.08 3.68
CA ALA A 162 1.15 11.08 3.72
C ALA A 162 1.32 10.03 2.61
N HIS A 163 1.78 10.42 1.43
CA HIS A 163 2.09 9.50 0.33
C HIS A 163 3.18 8.50 0.71
N GLU A 164 4.31 8.96 1.28
CA GLU A 164 5.38 8.06 1.74
C GLU A 164 4.92 7.09 2.84
N VAL A 165 4.02 7.54 3.72
CA VAL A 165 3.45 6.71 4.78
C VAL A 165 2.48 5.67 4.20
N ALA A 166 1.61 6.08 3.28
CA ALA A 166 0.67 5.21 2.58
C ALA A 166 1.39 4.13 1.76
N HIS A 167 2.48 4.49 1.07
CA HIS A 167 3.30 3.56 0.31
C HIS A 167 3.94 2.50 1.21
N ARG A 168 4.50 2.91 2.35
CA ARG A 168 5.07 1.97 3.34
C ARG A 168 4.01 1.08 3.98
N ALA A 169 2.80 1.61 4.23
CA ALA A 169 1.68 0.79 4.71
C ALA A 169 1.27 -0.28 3.68
N ALA A 170 1.23 0.06 2.39
CA ALA A 170 0.95 -0.89 1.32
C ALA A 170 2.03 -1.98 1.22
N ALA A 171 3.31 -1.58 1.28
CA ALA A 171 4.42 -2.54 1.30
C ALA A 171 4.36 -3.48 2.52
N ALA A 172 4.04 -2.96 3.70
CA ALA A 172 3.87 -3.78 4.91
C ALA A 172 2.72 -4.80 4.78
N LEU A 173 1.61 -4.41 4.15
CA LEU A 173 0.51 -5.33 3.86
C LEU A 173 0.92 -6.43 2.89
N HIS A 174 1.69 -6.11 1.84
CA HIS A 174 2.24 -7.12 0.94
C HIS A 174 3.18 -8.09 1.65
N ALA A 175 4.01 -7.61 2.57
CA ALA A 175 4.88 -8.43 3.41
C ALA A 175 4.10 -9.39 4.32
N ILE A 176 3.00 -8.93 4.92
CA ILE A 176 2.12 -9.76 5.78
C ILE A 176 1.38 -10.82 4.94
N GLY A 177 1.11 -10.53 3.67
CA GLY A 177 0.47 -11.46 2.73
C GLY A 177 -1.05 -11.53 2.84
N THR A 178 -1.68 -10.60 3.55
CA THR A 178 -3.14 -10.46 3.57
C THR A 178 -3.59 -9.71 2.34
N VAL A 179 -4.36 -10.38 1.47
CA VAL A 179 -4.91 -9.80 0.24
C VAL A 179 -6.33 -10.35 0.02
N PRO A 180 -7.34 -9.51 -0.31
CA PRO A 180 -7.27 -8.05 -0.36
C PRO A 180 -7.19 -7.43 1.04
N ALA A 181 -6.51 -6.30 1.18
CA ALA A 181 -6.35 -5.63 2.47
C ALA A 181 -6.27 -4.11 2.34
N SER A 182 -6.61 -3.42 3.42
CA SER A 182 -6.41 -1.98 3.54
C SER A 182 -5.96 -1.63 4.95
N ALA A 183 -4.97 -0.77 5.10
CA ALA A 183 -4.48 -0.36 6.41
C ALA A 183 -3.78 0.99 6.36
N ASP A 184 -3.85 1.68 7.50
CA ASP A 184 -3.03 2.83 7.83
C ASP A 184 -1.97 2.42 8.86
N PRO A 185 -1.03 3.31 9.22
CA PRO A 185 -0.05 3.00 10.26
C PRO A 185 -0.64 2.56 11.59
N SER A 186 -1.78 3.11 12.03
CA SER A 186 -2.33 2.77 13.35
C SER A 186 -2.85 1.34 13.40
N THR A 187 -3.35 0.82 12.28
CA THR A 187 -3.88 -0.55 12.17
C THR A 187 -2.79 -1.61 11.93
N LEU A 188 -1.57 -1.19 11.56
CA LEU A 188 -0.42 -2.08 11.30
C LEU A 188 0.48 -2.32 12.54
N GLY A 189 0.18 -1.69 13.68
CA GLY A 189 0.96 -1.84 14.91
C GLY A 189 2.44 -1.45 14.71
N LEU A 190 3.37 -2.33 15.07
CA LEU A 190 4.82 -2.10 14.94
C LEU A 190 5.28 -1.86 13.50
N ALA A 191 4.68 -2.56 12.53
CA ALA A 191 4.97 -2.33 11.11
C ALA A 191 4.50 -0.93 10.67
N GLY A 192 3.39 -0.46 11.25
CA GLY A 192 2.88 0.88 11.06
C GLY A 192 3.78 1.98 11.63
N MET A 193 4.40 1.76 12.79
CA MET A 193 5.37 2.70 13.38
C MET A 193 6.59 2.92 12.47
N LEU A 194 7.08 1.84 11.85
CA LEU A 194 8.13 1.93 10.82
C LEU A 194 7.64 2.66 9.57
N ALA A 195 6.41 2.35 9.13
CA ALA A 195 5.77 3.02 7.99
C ALA A 195 5.46 4.51 8.24
N ALA A 196 5.27 4.94 9.48
CA ALA A 196 4.91 6.30 9.85
C ALA A 196 6.09 7.28 9.89
N GLY A 197 7.34 6.83 9.73
CA GLY A 197 8.51 7.71 9.73
C GLY A 197 9.39 7.63 10.96
N THR A 198 9.45 6.48 11.63
CA THR A 198 10.60 6.23 12.52
C THR A 198 11.85 6.28 11.65
N ASP A 199 12.83 7.10 12.03
CA ASP A 199 14.08 7.26 11.27
C ASP A 199 14.70 5.87 11.00
N PRO A 200 14.85 5.47 9.72
CA PRO A 200 15.44 4.18 9.36
C PRO A 200 16.81 3.95 10.03
N ALA A 201 17.58 5.01 10.26
CA ALA A 201 18.86 4.93 10.97
C ALA A 201 18.66 4.60 12.46
N VAL A 202 17.66 5.17 13.12
CA VAL A 202 17.31 4.84 14.52
C VAL A 202 16.82 3.40 14.64
N VAL A 203 15.99 2.96 13.69
CA VAL A 203 15.51 1.57 13.63
C VAL A 203 16.67 0.61 13.40
N ALA A 204 17.55 0.92 12.45
CA ALA A 204 18.72 0.10 12.16
C ALA A 204 19.67 0.04 13.36
N ALA A 205 19.90 1.16 14.04
CA ALA A 205 20.71 1.23 15.26
C ALA A 205 20.10 0.41 16.40
N LEU A 206 18.79 0.47 16.60
CA LEU A 206 18.09 -0.35 17.61
C LEU A 206 18.21 -1.84 17.30
N ILE A 207 17.98 -2.24 16.05
CA ILE A 207 18.11 -3.64 15.61
C ILE A 207 19.54 -4.12 15.83
N GLU A 208 20.54 -3.34 15.40
CA GLU A 208 21.95 -3.70 15.55
C GLU A 208 22.34 -3.78 17.03
N HIS A 209 21.93 -2.82 17.84
CA HIS A 209 22.21 -2.79 19.28
C HIS A 209 21.61 -3.98 20.02
N GLN A 210 20.35 -4.34 19.73
CA GLN A 210 19.64 -5.37 20.49
C GLN A 210 19.94 -6.79 20.00
N VAL A 211 20.08 -6.99 18.68
CA VAL A 211 20.17 -8.32 18.07
C VAL A 211 21.20 -8.45 16.95
N GLY A 212 22.02 -7.43 16.69
CA GLY A 212 23.08 -7.44 15.67
C GLY A 212 24.02 -8.65 15.71
N PRO A 213 24.54 -9.06 16.89
CA PRO A 213 25.37 -10.26 17.01
C PRO A 213 24.66 -11.53 16.55
N LEU A 214 23.36 -11.66 16.84
CA LEU A 214 22.54 -12.80 16.45
C LEU A 214 22.30 -12.82 14.93
N LEU A 215 21.98 -11.67 14.34
CA LEU A 215 21.79 -11.50 12.89
C LEU A 215 23.07 -11.83 12.11
N SER A 216 24.21 -11.34 12.60
CA SER A 216 25.53 -11.62 12.04
C SER A 216 25.86 -13.11 12.10
N TYR A 217 25.54 -13.77 13.21
CA TYR A 217 25.74 -15.20 13.38
C TYR A 217 24.91 -16.02 12.40
N ASP A 218 23.60 -15.76 12.29
CA ASP A 218 22.70 -16.46 11.37
C ASP A 218 23.18 -16.33 9.92
N ARG A 219 23.58 -15.14 9.49
CA ARG A 219 24.11 -14.91 8.14
C ARG A 219 25.41 -15.66 7.86
N ARG A 220 26.34 -15.71 8.82
CA ARG A 220 27.64 -16.39 8.65
C ARG A 220 27.51 -17.92 8.67
N HIS A 221 26.62 -18.46 9.50
CA HIS A 221 26.51 -19.90 9.73
C HIS A 221 25.28 -20.52 9.07
N ARG A 222 24.45 -19.72 8.38
CA ARG A 222 23.18 -20.13 7.77
C ARG A 222 22.26 -20.83 8.77
N THR A 223 22.14 -20.26 9.97
CA THR A 223 21.27 -20.76 11.04
C THR A 223 19.95 -20.00 11.13
N GLU A 224 19.02 -20.50 11.93
CA GLU A 224 17.71 -19.86 12.20
C GLU A 224 17.57 -19.48 13.69
N LEU A 225 18.62 -18.94 14.31
CA LEU A 225 18.60 -18.57 15.72
C LEU A 225 17.71 -17.35 15.97
N THR A 226 17.61 -16.41 15.04
CA THR A 226 16.66 -15.29 15.05
C THR A 226 15.21 -15.75 15.14
N ARG A 227 14.82 -16.70 14.27
CA ARG A 227 13.50 -17.35 14.31
C ARG A 227 13.26 -18.03 15.65
N THR A 228 14.27 -18.77 16.15
CA THR A 228 14.18 -19.46 17.44
C THR A 228 14.01 -18.48 18.60
N ALA A 229 14.82 -17.41 18.63
CA ALA A 229 14.77 -16.37 19.66
C ALA A 229 13.41 -15.69 19.71
N ARG A 230 12.89 -15.28 18.54
CA ARG A 230 11.55 -14.68 18.44
C ARG A 230 10.49 -15.61 19.01
N THR A 231 10.45 -16.86 18.57
CA THR A 231 9.45 -17.84 19.02
C THR A 231 9.53 -18.12 20.52
N VAL A 232 10.73 -18.18 21.10
CA VAL A 232 10.92 -18.35 22.55
C VAL A 232 10.40 -17.15 23.34
N LEU A 233 10.71 -15.92 22.91
CA LEU A 233 10.25 -14.69 23.54
C LEU A 233 8.72 -14.53 23.44
N GLU A 234 8.12 -14.93 22.32
CA GLU A 234 6.66 -14.88 22.12
C GLU A 234 5.91 -15.95 22.92
N SER A 235 6.48 -17.14 23.05
CA SER A 235 5.85 -18.27 23.75
C SER A 235 5.98 -18.18 25.27
N GLY A 236 6.99 -17.46 25.78
CA GLY A 236 7.30 -17.36 27.21
C GLY A 236 7.79 -18.66 27.86
N ASN A 237 7.78 -19.79 27.16
CA ASN A 237 8.32 -21.06 27.63
C ASN A 237 8.88 -21.94 26.50
N LEU A 238 9.89 -22.76 26.82
CA LEU A 238 10.62 -23.57 25.85
C LEU A 238 9.79 -24.71 25.23
N ARG A 239 8.79 -25.26 25.94
CA ARG A 239 7.98 -26.37 25.41
C ARG A 239 7.02 -25.90 24.33
N ALA A 240 6.36 -24.77 24.55
CA ALA A 240 5.50 -24.13 23.56
C ALA A 240 6.31 -23.69 22.34
N ALA A 241 7.49 -23.09 22.55
CA ALA A 241 8.38 -22.72 21.45
C ALA A 241 8.85 -23.93 20.63
N ALA A 242 9.20 -25.04 21.31
CA ALA A 242 9.56 -26.29 20.65
C ALA A 242 8.45 -26.86 19.78
N ALA A 243 7.20 -26.84 20.27
CA ALA A 243 6.04 -27.24 19.51
C ALA A 243 5.83 -26.37 18.25
N GLN A 244 5.94 -25.04 18.39
CA GLN A 244 5.79 -24.09 17.27
C GLN A 244 6.92 -24.18 16.24
N LEU A 245 8.14 -24.51 16.67
CA LEU A 245 9.28 -24.69 15.77
C LEU A 245 9.35 -26.10 15.16
N HIS A 246 8.48 -27.03 15.59
CA HIS A 246 8.57 -28.46 15.27
C HIS A 246 9.94 -29.07 15.59
N LEU A 247 10.51 -28.66 16.73
CA LEU A 247 11.81 -29.14 17.22
C LEU A 247 11.66 -29.84 18.57
N HIS A 248 12.60 -30.72 18.90
CA HIS A 248 12.68 -31.27 20.25
C HIS A 248 13.12 -30.18 21.25
N VAL A 249 12.57 -30.19 22.48
CA VAL A 249 12.85 -29.16 23.50
C VAL A 249 14.35 -29.04 23.82
N ASN A 250 15.11 -30.12 23.73
CA ASN A 250 16.57 -30.11 23.91
C ASN A 250 17.29 -29.34 22.81
N THR A 251 16.84 -29.44 21.55
CA THR A 251 17.41 -28.67 20.44
C THR A 251 17.13 -27.18 20.62
N VAL A 252 15.91 -26.82 21.07
CA VAL A 252 15.59 -25.43 21.38
C VAL A 252 16.47 -24.91 22.52
N ARG A 253 16.67 -25.71 23.58
CA ARG A 253 17.59 -25.37 24.67
C ARG A 253 19.01 -25.10 24.17
N GLN A 254 19.58 -26.00 23.36
CA GLN A 254 20.91 -25.81 22.77
C GLN A 254 21.01 -24.54 21.93
N ARG A 255 19.96 -24.22 21.15
CA ARG A 255 19.88 -22.95 20.41
C ARG A 255 19.81 -21.75 21.35
N CYS A 256 19.05 -21.83 22.45
CA CYS A 256 18.99 -20.80 23.48
C CYS A 256 20.34 -20.59 24.17
N ASP A 257 21.11 -21.66 24.45
CA ASP A 257 22.46 -21.56 25.02
C ASP A 257 23.40 -20.82 24.05
N ARG A 258 23.28 -21.10 22.75
CA ARG A 258 24.01 -20.35 21.73
C ARG A 258 23.58 -18.89 21.64
N ILE A 259 22.28 -18.60 21.70
CA ILE A 259 21.75 -17.23 21.73
C ILE A 259 22.28 -16.48 22.95
N ALA A 260 22.31 -17.13 24.12
CA ALA A 260 22.87 -16.59 25.36
C ALA A 260 24.37 -16.25 25.23
N ALA A 261 25.13 -17.09 24.53
CA ALA A 261 26.53 -16.79 24.24
C ALA A 261 26.73 -15.56 23.34
N LEU A 262 25.74 -15.21 22.52
CA LEU A 262 25.80 -14.07 21.58
C LEU A 262 25.23 -12.77 22.17
N LEU A 263 24.14 -12.87 22.94
CA LEU A 263 23.37 -11.71 23.44
C LEU A 263 23.43 -11.54 24.96
N GLY A 264 24.23 -12.36 25.64
CA GLY A 264 24.36 -12.41 27.10
C GLY A 264 23.44 -13.45 27.77
N PRO A 265 23.80 -13.91 28.99
CA PRO A 265 23.09 -14.99 29.67
C PRO A 265 21.62 -14.66 29.99
N ASP A 266 21.29 -13.41 30.29
CA ASP A 266 19.92 -12.96 30.62
C ASP A 266 19.12 -12.50 29.39
N TRP A 267 19.34 -13.14 28.23
CA TRP A 267 18.82 -12.60 26.98
C TRP A 267 17.29 -12.61 26.85
N SER A 268 16.64 -13.50 27.58
CA SER A 268 15.18 -13.63 27.67
C SER A 268 14.63 -13.12 29.00
N GLY A 269 15.44 -12.39 29.78
CA GLY A 269 15.04 -11.82 31.05
C GLY A 269 14.09 -10.63 30.91
N PRO A 270 13.33 -10.26 31.96
CA PRO A 270 12.35 -9.18 31.91
C PRO A 270 12.92 -7.82 31.47
N GLY A 271 14.20 -7.56 31.78
CA GLY A 271 14.87 -6.31 31.41
C GLY A 271 15.25 -6.18 29.92
N HIS A 272 15.19 -7.28 29.16
CA HIS A 272 15.69 -7.33 27.78
C HIS A 272 14.75 -8.00 26.78
N ALA A 273 13.85 -8.87 27.25
CA ALA A 273 12.97 -9.65 26.41
C ALA A 273 12.08 -8.80 25.50
N GLY A 274 11.53 -7.70 26.04
CA GLY A 274 10.66 -6.78 25.29
C GLY A 274 11.39 -6.09 24.14
N ASP A 275 12.52 -5.43 24.45
CA ASP A 275 13.32 -4.70 23.46
C ASP A 275 13.86 -5.62 22.36
N ARG A 276 14.26 -6.84 22.72
CA ARG A 276 14.78 -7.84 21.77
C ARG A 276 13.67 -8.41 20.90
N LEU A 277 12.49 -8.69 21.47
CA LEU A 277 11.33 -9.11 20.69
C LEU A 277 10.91 -8.01 19.71
N LEU A 278 10.90 -6.75 20.16
CA LEU A 278 10.66 -5.59 19.31
C LEU A 278 11.67 -5.56 18.16
N ALA A 279 12.97 -5.59 18.46
CA ALA A 279 14.03 -5.55 17.45
C ALA A 279 13.91 -6.71 16.42
N LEU A 280 13.60 -7.93 16.86
CA LEU A 280 13.39 -9.09 15.97
C LEU A 280 12.18 -8.90 15.06
N ARG A 281 11.09 -8.30 15.57
CA ARG A 281 9.91 -7.98 14.76
C ARG A 281 10.20 -6.88 13.75
N LEU A 282 10.90 -5.82 14.15
CA LEU A 282 11.30 -4.74 13.25
C LEU A 282 12.23 -5.25 12.15
N TRP A 283 13.18 -6.15 12.48
CA TRP A 283 14.06 -6.77 11.49
C TRP A 283 13.28 -7.61 10.47
N ALA A 284 12.32 -8.43 10.93
CA ALA A 284 11.48 -9.23 10.04
C ALA A 284 10.63 -8.36 9.10
N VAL A 285 10.05 -7.26 9.62
CA VAL A 285 9.29 -6.31 8.79
C VAL A 285 10.21 -5.59 7.80
N ARG A 286 11.40 -5.15 8.22
CA ARG A 286 12.35 -4.44 7.36
C ARG A 286 12.81 -5.29 6.19
N GLY A 287 13.18 -6.56 6.41
CA GLY A 287 13.56 -7.45 5.33
C GLY A 287 12.46 -7.60 4.29
N ALA A 288 11.20 -7.72 4.74
CA ALA A 288 10.07 -7.84 3.84
C ALA A 288 9.71 -6.53 3.10
N LEU A 289 10.04 -5.36 3.68
CA LEU A 289 9.93 -4.06 2.99
C LEU A 289 11.06 -3.84 1.98
N GLU A 290 12.29 -4.25 2.28
CA GLU A 290 13.45 -4.17 1.39
C GLU A 290 13.33 -5.11 0.17
N GLU A 291 12.66 -6.25 0.33
CA GLU A 291 12.34 -7.17 -0.79
C GLU A 291 11.19 -6.69 -1.67
N ALA A 292 10.36 -5.75 -1.19
CA ALA A 292 9.17 -5.26 -1.86
C ALA A 292 9.34 -3.90 -2.57
N GLY A 293 10.45 -3.20 -2.35
CA GLY A 293 10.79 -1.92 -3.00
C GLY A 293 11.75 -2.10 -4.17
#